data_AF-A0AAE2YP41-F1
#
_entry.id   AF-A0AAE2YP41-F1
#
_cell.length_a   1.000
_cell.length_b   1.000
_cell.length_c   1.000
_cell.angle_alpha   90.00
_cell.angle_beta   90.00
_cell.angle_gamma   90.00
#
_symmetry.space_group_name_H-M   'P 1'
#
loop_
_entity.id
_entity.type
_entity.pdbx_description
1 polymer ?
#
loop_
_entity_poly.entity_id
_entity_poly.type
_entity_poly.pdbx_seq_one_letter_code
_entity_poly.pdbx_strand_id
1 'polypeptide(L)'
;MKKAGGIEKVRKYPNGSLLVKENYTKDKKLASITAMLKLQGYDPADRNWVMAAYDPTGKVLAFGKVGSCIACHDMVHKQDLVFAPPPAQLLPVSTWKGFFPKQAISPMYAKLLQEHPKSIVR
;
A
#
# COMPACT_ATOMS: atom_id res chain seq x y z
N MET A 1 20.16 -23.87 -12.47
CA MET A 1 18.88 -23.27 -12.92
C MET A 1 18.12 -22.79 -11.69
N LYS A 2 18.01 -21.47 -11.46
CA LYS A 2 17.18 -20.92 -10.37
C LYS A 2 15.72 -21.00 -10.80
N LYS A 3 14.89 -21.74 -10.06
CA LYS A 3 13.44 -21.85 -10.34
C LYS A 3 12.83 -20.44 -10.29
N ALA A 4 12.01 -20.11 -11.29
CA ALA A 4 11.24 -18.88 -11.33
C ALA A 4 10.42 -18.71 -10.03
N GLY A 5 10.34 -17.47 -9.55
CA GLY A 5 9.82 -17.02 -8.26
C GLY A 5 8.73 -17.91 -7.66
N GLY A 6 9.07 -18.60 -6.58
CA GLY A 6 8.06 -19.16 -5.67
C GLY A 6 7.30 -18.02 -5.02
N ILE A 7 5.97 -18.15 -4.93
CA ILE A 7 5.10 -17.23 -4.21
C ILE A 7 5.52 -17.25 -2.74
N GLU A 8 6.14 -16.18 -2.24
CA GLU A 8 6.30 -16.02 -0.80
C GLU A 8 4.89 -15.89 -0.20
N LYS A 9 4.50 -16.85 0.64
CA LYS A 9 3.31 -16.73 1.47
C LYS A 9 3.60 -15.67 2.54
N VAL A 10 3.36 -14.41 2.22
CA VAL A 10 3.57 -13.31 3.17
C VAL A 10 2.49 -13.37 4.26
N ARG A 11 2.91 -13.78 5.45
CA ARG A 11 2.08 -13.76 6.66
C ARG A 11 1.89 -12.34 7.21
N LYS A 12 2.83 -11.45 6.91
CA LYS A 12 2.85 -10.04 7.35
C LYS A 12 3.75 -9.20 6.44
N TYR A 13 3.23 -8.09 5.94
CA TYR A 13 4.00 -7.11 5.19
C TYR A 13 4.99 -6.40 6.12
N PRO A 14 6.21 -6.09 5.64
CA PRO A 14 7.17 -5.32 6.41
C PRO A 14 6.66 -3.89 6.66
N ASN A 15 7.10 -3.28 7.76
CA ASN A 15 6.81 -1.87 8.02
C ASN A 15 7.36 -1.02 6.87
N GLY A 16 6.68 0.08 6.56
CA GLY A 16 6.98 0.92 5.39
C GLY A 16 6.41 0.41 4.08
N SER A 17 5.80 -0.79 4.05
CA SER A 17 5.11 -1.27 2.83
C SER A 17 3.98 -0.33 2.45
N LEU A 18 3.96 0.10 1.19
CA LEU A 18 2.89 0.88 0.59
C LEU A 18 2.25 0.07 -0.52
N LEU A 19 0.95 -0.19 -0.38
CA LEU A 19 0.14 -0.80 -1.41
C LEU A 19 -0.73 0.28 -2.03
N VAL A 20 -0.77 0.34 -3.36
CA VAL A 20 -1.61 1.27 -4.10
C VAL A 20 -2.42 0.46 -5.10
N LYS A 21 -3.73 0.69 -5.11
CA LYS A 21 -4.67 0.13 -6.08
C LYS A 21 -5.35 1.27 -6.82
N GLU A 22 -5.13 1.29 -8.13
CA GLU A 22 -5.78 2.19 -9.07
C GLU A 22 -6.95 1.46 -9.72
N ASN A 23 -8.14 2.05 -9.65
CA ASN A 23 -9.30 1.52 -10.36
C ASN A 23 -9.52 2.33 -11.62
N TYR A 24 -9.70 1.66 -12.75
CA TYR A 24 -9.98 2.27 -14.04
C TYR A 24 -11.38 1.88 -14.52
N THR A 25 -12.04 2.80 -15.22
CA THR A 25 -13.28 2.54 -15.96
C THR A 25 -13.03 1.61 -17.15
N LYS A 26 -14.10 1.12 -17.80
CA LYS A 26 -13.99 0.31 -19.02
C LYS A 26 -13.20 1.02 -20.14
N ASP A 27 -13.27 2.35 -20.18
CA ASP A 27 -12.56 3.19 -21.15
C ASP A 27 -11.12 3.53 -20.71
N LYS A 28 -10.58 2.82 -19.70
CA LYS A 28 -9.24 3.02 -19.14
C LYS A 28 -9.00 4.42 -18.55
N LYS A 29 -10.07 5.12 -18.14
CA LYS A 29 -9.95 6.36 -17.37
C LYS A 29 -9.83 6.06 -15.88
N LEU A 30 -8.89 6.70 -15.19
CA LEU A 30 -8.72 6.55 -13.75
C LEU A 30 -10.00 7.00 -13.01
N ALA A 31 -10.54 6.12 -12.17
CA ALA A 31 -11.80 6.33 -11.47
C ALA A 31 -11.58 6.63 -9.97
N SER A 32 -10.60 5.98 -9.35
CA SER A 32 -10.27 6.17 -7.93
C SER A 32 -8.92 5.55 -7.61
N ILE A 33 -8.26 6.04 -6.56
CA ILE A 33 -7.05 5.44 -6.01
C ILE A 33 -7.34 5.04 -4.56
N THR A 34 -6.92 3.85 -4.18
CA THR A 34 -6.93 3.41 -2.78
C THR A 34 -5.54 2.97 -2.38
N ALA A 35 -5.14 3.25 -1.16
CA ALA A 35 -3.80 2.92 -0.70
C ALA A 35 -3.80 2.47 0.76
N MET A 36 -2.81 1.64 1.10
CA MET A 36 -2.59 1.09 2.42
C MET A 36 -1.12 1.20 2.77
N LEU A 37 -0.78 1.93 3.84
CA LEU A 37 0.59 2.07 4.34
C LEU A 37 0.76 1.28 5.64
N LYS A 38 1.78 0.43 5.71
CA LYS A 38 2.14 -0.33 6.92
C LYS A 38 2.98 0.53 7.85
N LEU A 39 2.36 1.17 8.84
CA LEU A 39 3.03 2.10 9.74
C LEU A 39 3.14 1.55 11.17
N GLN A 40 4.33 1.11 11.56
CA GLN A 40 4.58 0.52 12.87
C GLN A 40 4.02 1.38 14.02
N GLY A 41 3.19 0.79 14.87
CA GLY A 41 2.65 1.44 16.07
C GLY A 41 1.41 2.32 15.82
N TYR A 42 0.94 2.44 14.57
CA TYR A 42 -0.23 3.26 14.25
C TYR A 42 -1.55 2.66 14.78
N ASP A 43 -1.77 1.37 14.51
CA ASP A 43 -2.97 0.67 14.94
C ASP A 43 -2.69 -0.83 15.11
N PRO A 44 -2.18 -1.26 16.28
CA PRO A 44 -1.85 -2.66 16.49
C PRO A 44 -3.05 -3.61 16.32
N ALA A 45 -4.28 -3.16 16.57
CA ALA A 45 -5.49 -3.96 16.41
C ALA A 45 -5.73 -4.25 14.92
N ASP A 46 -5.61 -3.23 14.07
CA ASP A 46 -5.76 -3.35 12.61
C ASP A 46 -4.42 -3.60 11.90
N ARG A 47 -3.53 -4.31 12.60
CA ARG A 47 -2.22 -4.75 12.13
C ARG A 47 -1.35 -3.62 11.58
N ASN A 48 -1.52 -2.39 12.04
CA ASN A 48 -0.74 -1.20 11.71
C ASN A 48 -0.95 -0.67 10.28
N TRP A 49 -2.12 -0.88 9.68
CA TRP A 49 -2.44 -0.33 8.37
C TRP A 49 -3.08 1.06 8.48
N VAL A 50 -2.54 2.01 7.73
CA VAL A 50 -3.15 3.31 7.45
C VAL A 50 -3.89 3.20 6.13
N MET A 51 -5.21 3.31 6.14
CA MET A 51 -6.05 3.22 4.94
C MET A 51 -6.19 4.60 4.30
N ALA A 52 -6.26 4.67 2.98
CA ALA A 52 -6.64 5.89 2.28
C ALA A 52 -7.42 5.63 1.00
N ALA A 53 -8.28 6.58 0.65
CA ALA A 53 -8.95 6.65 -0.63
C ALA A 53 -8.82 8.06 -1.19
N TYR A 54 -8.62 8.15 -2.50
CA TYR A 54 -8.49 9.39 -3.25
C TYR A 54 -9.37 9.34 -4.50
N ASP A 55 -9.85 10.51 -4.91
CA ASP A 55 -10.41 10.67 -6.25
C ASP A 55 -9.29 10.69 -7.32
N PRO A 56 -9.63 10.72 -8.63
CA PRO A 56 -8.63 10.76 -9.70
C PRO A 56 -7.71 11.99 -9.69
N THR A 57 -8.10 13.07 -9.01
CA THR A 57 -7.29 14.29 -8.89
C THR A 57 -6.28 14.21 -7.74
N GLY A 58 -6.36 13.16 -6.92
CA GLY A 58 -5.56 13.00 -5.71
C GLY A 58 -6.16 13.66 -4.48
N LYS A 59 -7.41 14.15 -4.55
CA LYS A 59 -8.11 14.66 -3.37
C LYS A 59 -8.43 13.50 -2.43
N VAL A 60 -8.14 13.68 -1.14
CA VAL A 60 -8.45 12.71 -0.10
C VAL A 60 -9.96 12.59 0.07
N LEU A 61 -10.48 11.36 -0.01
CA LEU A 61 -11.87 11.02 0.27
C LEU A 61 -12.00 10.34 1.64
N ALA A 62 -11.00 9.53 2.04
CA ALA A 62 -10.93 8.90 3.35
C ALA A 62 -9.46 8.65 3.72
N PHE A 63 -9.12 8.70 5.02
CA PHE A 63 -7.76 8.51 5.50
C PHE A 63 -7.71 8.00 6.95
N GLY A 64 -6.74 7.14 7.28
CA GLY A 64 -6.47 6.66 8.63
C GLY A 64 -7.17 5.34 8.97
N LYS A 65 -7.78 5.28 10.16
CA LYS A 65 -8.53 4.12 10.68
C LYS A 65 -9.95 4.08 10.11
N VAL A 66 -10.06 3.82 8.81
CA VAL A 66 -11.35 3.86 8.10
C VAL A 66 -12.11 2.55 8.33
N GLY A 67 -13.09 2.58 9.23
CA GLY A 67 -13.81 1.37 9.67
C GLY A 67 -14.46 0.56 8.55
N SER A 68 -14.99 1.21 7.52
CA SER A 68 -15.56 0.53 6.34
C SER A 68 -14.50 -0.21 5.51
N CYS A 69 -13.27 0.29 5.46
CA CYS A 69 -12.14 -0.41 4.83
C CYS A 69 -11.72 -1.62 5.67
N ILE A 70 -11.54 -1.40 6.98
CA ILE A 70 -11.09 -2.44 7.92
C ILE A 70 -12.05 -3.61 7.96
N ALA A 71 -13.37 -3.36 8.06
CA ALA A 71 -14.38 -4.42 8.18
C ALA A 71 -14.31 -5.45 7.05
N CYS A 72 -14.09 -5.00 5.80
CA CYS A 72 -13.91 -5.91 4.67
C CYS A 72 -12.55 -6.61 4.73
N HIS A 73 -11.48 -5.86 5.00
CA HIS A 73 -10.12 -6.38 5.02
C HIS A 73 -9.85 -7.37 6.16
N ASP A 74 -10.59 -7.30 7.26
CA ASP A 74 -10.48 -8.24 8.38
C ASP A 74 -10.87 -9.67 8.00
N MET A 75 -11.70 -9.85 6.96
CA MET A 75 -12.00 -11.18 6.39
C MET A 75 -10.73 -11.93 5.93
N VAL A 76 -9.67 -11.20 5.58
CA VAL A 76 -8.35 -11.75 5.23
C VAL A 76 -7.29 -11.44 6.30
N HIS A 77 -7.69 -11.38 7.58
CA HIS A 77 -6.78 -11.13 8.71
C HIS A 77 -5.56 -12.07 8.73
N LYS A 78 -5.71 -13.34 8.32
CA LYS A 78 -4.59 -14.31 8.23
C LYS A 78 -3.55 -13.97 7.14
N GLN A 79 -3.90 -13.10 6.19
CA GLN A 79 -3.06 -12.60 5.10
C GLN A 79 -2.71 -11.12 5.31
N ASP A 80 -2.64 -10.69 6.56
CA ASP A 80 -2.25 -9.33 6.93
C ASP A 80 -3.16 -8.24 6.34
N LEU A 81 -4.46 -8.51 6.26
CA LEU A 81 -5.46 -7.57 5.74
C LEU A 81 -5.26 -7.24 4.25
N VAL A 82 -4.61 -8.10 3.46
CA VAL A 82 -4.42 -7.90 2.02
C VAL A 82 -4.97 -9.09 1.23
N PHE A 83 -5.87 -8.83 0.29
CA PHE A 83 -6.56 -9.85 -0.53
C PHE A 83 -5.70 -10.46 -1.65
N ALA A 84 -4.47 -9.97 -1.83
CA ALA A 84 -3.54 -10.47 -2.82
C ALA A 84 -2.23 -10.85 -2.11
N PRO A 85 -1.61 -12.00 -2.43
CA PRO A 85 -0.22 -12.21 -2.06
C PRO A 85 0.63 -11.10 -2.69
N PRO A 86 1.74 -10.69 -2.06
CA PRO A 86 2.63 -9.72 -2.68
C PRO A 86 3.07 -10.24 -4.05
N PRO A 87 3.18 -9.35 -5.05
CA PRO A 87 3.64 -9.76 -6.37
C PRO A 87 5.00 -10.47 -6.24
N ALA A 88 5.20 -11.53 -7.02
CA ALA A 88 6.45 -12.32 -7.01
C ALA A 88 7.71 -11.47 -7.30
N GLN A 89 7.52 -10.25 -7.80
CA GLN A 89 8.52 -9.19 -7.87
C GLN A 89 8.04 -7.99 -7.05
N LEU A 90 8.60 -7.85 -5.85
CA LEU A 90 8.59 -6.58 -5.11
C LEU A 90 9.69 -5.71 -5.73
N LEU A 91 9.32 -4.69 -6.51
CA LEU A 91 10.29 -3.73 -7.02
C LEU A 91 10.71 -2.78 -5.89
N PRO A 92 12.01 -2.60 -5.63
CA PRO A 92 12.50 -1.56 -4.74
C PRO A 92 11.96 -0.19 -5.16
N VAL A 93 11.73 0.70 -4.19
CA VAL A 93 11.29 2.09 -4.45
C VAL A 93 12.24 2.82 -5.42
N SER A 94 13.55 2.49 -5.38
CA SER A 94 14.56 2.99 -6.32
C SER A 94 14.29 2.53 -7.76
N THR A 95 13.90 1.28 -7.96
CA THR A 95 13.52 0.73 -9.26
C THR A 95 12.22 1.39 -9.78
N TRP A 96 11.24 1.62 -8.91
CA TRP A 96 10.01 2.35 -9.27
C TRP A 96 10.28 3.79 -9.73
N LYS A 97 11.14 4.53 -9.02
CA LYS A 97 11.56 5.89 -9.43
C LYS A 97 12.29 5.93 -10.78
N GLY A 98 13.00 4.85 -11.13
CA GLY A 98 13.66 4.72 -12.44
C GLY A 98 12.68 4.53 -13.60
N PHE A 99 11.57 3.81 -13.38
CA PHE A 99 10.55 3.57 -14.41
C PHE A 99 9.50 4.68 -14.50
N PHE A 100 9.20 5.35 -13.39
CA PHE A 100 8.15 6.37 -13.29
C PHE A 100 8.70 7.72 -12.76
N PRO A 101 9.68 8.33 -13.44
CA PRO A 101 10.38 9.52 -12.92
C PRO A 101 9.48 10.75 -12.74
N LYS A 102 8.28 10.75 -13.33
CA LYS A 102 7.29 11.85 -13.23
C LYS A 102 6.14 11.58 -12.26
N GLN A 103 6.07 10.39 -11.66
CA GLN A 103 4.98 10.03 -10.74
C GLN A 103 5.42 10.32 -9.30
N ALA A 104 4.90 11.40 -8.72
CA ALA A 104 5.19 11.75 -7.34
C ALA A 104 4.37 10.88 -6.37
N ILE A 105 5.01 10.39 -5.30
CA ILE A 105 4.30 9.84 -4.14
C ILE A 105 3.40 10.94 -3.56
N SER A 106 2.20 10.58 -3.09
CA SER A 106 1.29 11.52 -2.41
C SER A 106 2.04 12.34 -1.37
N PRO A 107 1.91 13.68 -1.35
CA PRO A 107 2.59 14.53 -0.37
C PRO A 107 2.31 14.15 1.09
N MET A 108 1.15 13.54 1.38
CA MET A 108 0.82 13.04 2.72
C MET A 108 1.66 11.81 3.10
N TYR A 109 1.85 10.87 2.19
CA TYR A 109 2.72 9.72 2.43
C TYR A 109 4.18 10.13 2.49
N ALA A 110 4.60 11.10 1.67
CA ALA A 110 5.93 11.67 1.76
C ALA A 110 6.17 12.32 3.14
N LYS A 111 5.19 13.08 3.66
CA LYS A 111 5.25 13.68 5.00
C LYS A 111 5.33 12.62 6.10
N LEU A 112 4.48 11.59 6.06
CA LEU A 112 4.50 10.50 7.04
C LEU A 112 5.82 9.72 7.03
N LEU A 113 6.41 9.49 5.85
CA LEU A 113 7.72 8.84 5.73
C LEU A 113 8.86 9.72 6.26
N GLN A 114 8.75 11.05 6.14
CA GLN A 114 9.69 12.01 6.74
C GLN A 114 9.56 12.07 8.26
N GLU A 115 8.35 11.98 8.79
CA GLU A 115 8.06 11.98 10.23
C GLU A 115 8.46 10.65 10.91
N HIS A 116 8.51 9.55 10.14
CA HIS A 116 8.83 8.22 10.65
C HIS A 116 10.00 7.53 9.90
N PRO A 117 11.22 8.11 9.89
CA PRO A 117 12.34 7.63 9.08
C PRO A 117 12.83 6.23 9.46
N LYS A 118 12.61 5.79 10.71
CA LYS A 118 12.97 4.44 11.20
C LYS A 118 12.07 3.32 10.64
N SER A 119 10.96 3.67 9.99
CA SER A 119 10.00 2.72 9.41
C SER A 119 10.28 2.36 7.95
N ILE A 120 11.28 3.00 7.33
CA ILE A 120 11.74 2.70 5.97
C ILE A 120 12.74 1.55 6.05
N VAL A 121 12.37 0.38 5.51
CA VAL A 121 13.31 -0.74 5.35
C VAL A 121 14.44 -0.29 4.43
N ARG A 122 15.68 -0.35 4.92
CA ARG A 122 16.89 -0.19 4.10
C ARG A 122 17.06 -1.35 3.15
#